data_AF-W2Q8W8-F1
#
_entry.id   AF-W2Q8W8-F1
#
_cell.length_a   1.000
_cell.length_b   1.000
_cell.length_c   1.000
_cell.angle_alpha   90.00
_cell.angle_beta   90.00
_cell.angle_gamma   90.00
#
_symmetry.space_group_name_H-M   'P 1'
#
loop_
_entity.id
_entity.type
_entity.pdbx_description
1 polymer ?
#
loop_
_entity_poly.entity_id
_entity_poly.type
_entity_poly.pdbx_seq_one_letter_code
_entity_poly.pdbx_strand_id
1 'polypeptide(L)'
;MATGDSLRKSLAALSPTQFLHFPQNRFETLLDEFLAENNVRVERGVELEGLKLPMDSSATTQVTLRHMDTNALEQETYDYVVGADGAHSLIRQLCGIDMVGTRNLQSIANVHFTSKALSEAARENPAMLYFVFNKEVVGILIAHDFNQGEWVFQIPFFPPQESIPWDFSTAQCRDIVRHILPKNVKISDDDINILSAGQWRMGARVAKQYDAGNQRVFLVGDAAHQFPPAGGFGMNTGLQDAHNLVWKLAMAIQSNAENSTDADGINTEALLKSYGRERQLIAKINTQFSLSNVARTMKIPRALNVSHDNAQTLAKIINSAPMQLLPLRAQREIAQRVMRVGKMPLGLLDEAKDAGGAGSSLGNRMRSSVQEIVTRRKTLGMMFYHFDIGFSYDAASWATRAKKLMEDSALDKSVEFRTEVGDGDNIIYSPTFRVGERFPHFWCSSENEKVSTHDMIRLALQSGKSSNVQFVLVVGGRDAAKAIKSCLSSGSPAVAKHISLVVLRSSADGSASVDSTIEDVQKSLMFSSVFSWHVLEYDNNAWTSFMNNKAAALVRPDGHVGALWKTEELDDLSGATLTRSMQQAIQLS
;
A
#
# COMPACT_ATOMS: atom_id res chain seq x y z
N MET A 1 19.42 19.44 9.78
CA MET A 1 18.21 18.62 9.55
C MET A 1 17.26 19.47 8.74
N ALA A 2 16.75 18.96 7.62
CA ALA A 2 15.66 19.64 6.93
C ALA A 2 14.49 19.80 7.92
N THR A 3 13.91 21.00 8.01
CA THR A 3 12.69 21.21 8.80
C THR A 3 11.55 20.35 8.21
N GLY A 4 10.56 19.96 9.01
CA GLY A 4 9.41 19.19 8.52
C GLY A 4 8.74 19.82 7.29
N ASP A 5 8.71 21.15 7.22
CA ASP A 5 8.21 21.90 6.08
C ASP A 5 9.06 21.75 4.82
N SER A 6 10.38 21.69 4.96
CA SER A 6 11.28 21.43 3.82
C SER A 6 11.03 20.03 3.24
N LEU A 7 10.83 19.02 4.09
CA LEU A 7 10.52 17.66 3.64
C LEU A 7 9.17 17.62 2.91
N ARG A 8 8.12 18.23 3.47
CA ARG A 8 6.79 18.31 2.85
C ARG A 8 6.84 19.00 1.48
N LYS A 9 7.54 20.13 1.38
CA LYS A 9 7.74 20.85 0.11
C LYS A 9 8.44 19.98 -0.94
N SER A 10 9.49 19.25 -0.55
CA SER A 10 10.19 18.35 -1.46
C SER A 10 9.34 17.14 -1.87
N LEU A 11 8.56 16.57 -0.95
CA LEU A 11 7.64 15.46 -1.24
C LEU A 11 6.53 15.85 -2.23
N ALA A 12 6.06 17.11 -2.16
CA ALA A 12 5.08 17.65 -3.09
C ALA A 12 5.60 17.74 -4.55
N ALA A 13 6.89 17.47 -4.78
CA ALA A 13 7.45 17.31 -6.12
C ALA A 13 7.47 15.84 -6.60
N LEU A 14 7.22 14.86 -5.73
CA LEU A 14 7.11 13.44 -6.09
C LEU A 14 5.66 12.97 -6.27
N SER A 15 4.71 13.62 -5.58
CA SER A 15 3.29 13.27 -5.58
C SER A 15 2.45 14.50 -5.20
N PRO A 16 1.21 14.65 -5.73
CA PRO A 16 0.32 15.72 -5.27
C PRO A 16 -0.24 15.44 -3.87
N THR A 17 -0.04 14.22 -3.36
CA THR A 17 -0.52 13.77 -2.04
C THR A 17 0.64 13.53 -1.09
N GLN A 18 0.35 13.50 0.22
CA GLN A 18 1.35 13.31 1.27
C GLN A 18 1.00 12.07 2.09
N PHE A 19 2.00 11.52 2.78
CA PHE A 19 1.77 10.47 3.77
C PHE A 19 0.84 10.98 4.86
N LEU A 20 -0.19 10.19 5.16
CA LEU A 20 -1.15 10.46 6.21
C LEU A 20 -1.20 9.26 7.14
N HIS A 21 -1.07 9.51 8.45
CA HIS A 21 -1.47 8.52 9.44
C HIS A 21 -2.98 8.65 9.67
N PHE A 22 -3.74 7.67 9.20
CA PHE A 22 -5.20 7.70 9.30
C PHE A 22 -5.72 6.33 9.78
N PRO A 23 -6.39 6.27 10.94
CA PRO A 23 -6.93 5.02 11.47
C PRO A 23 -7.97 4.38 10.53
N GLN A 24 -7.91 3.05 10.40
CA GLN A 24 -8.75 2.30 9.47
C GLN A 24 -10.26 2.45 9.74
N ASN A 25 -10.68 2.50 11.01
CA ASN A 25 -12.09 2.69 11.37
C ASN A 25 -12.67 4.00 10.80
N ARG A 26 -11.88 5.08 10.78
CA ARG A 26 -12.30 6.36 10.19
C ARG A 26 -12.25 6.31 8.68
N PHE A 27 -11.28 5.60 8.11
CA PHE A 27 -11.19 5.40 6.66
C PHE A 27 -12.39 4.64 6.12
N GLU A 28 -12.79 3.57 6.79
CA GLU A 28 -13.98 2.77 6.43
C GLU A 28 -15.27 3.59 6.53
N THR A 29 -15.40 4.47 7.53
CA THR A 29 -16.54 5.41 7.61
C THR A 29 -16.58 6.36 6.41
N LEU A 30 -15.45 6.95 6.02
CA LEU A 30 -15.40 7.80 4.82
C LEU A 30 -15.72 7.03 3.54
N LEU A 31 -15.31 5.75 3.45
CA LEU A 31 -15.68 4.89 2.32
C LEU A 31 -17.18 4.59 2.30
N ASP A 32 -17.80 4.33 3.45
CA ASP A 32 -19.25 4.11 3.54
C ASP A 32 -20.03 5.35 3.08
N GLU A 33 -19.62 6.54 3.52
CA GLU A 33 -20.20 7.81 3.09
C GLU A 33 -20.06 7.99 1.57
N PHE A 34 -18.87 7.74 1.03
CA PHE A 34 -18.61 7.82 -0.41
C PHE A 34 -19.45 6.82 -1.22
N LEU A 35 -19.59 5.58 -0.74
CA LEU A 35 -20.40 4.55 -1.39
C LEU A 35 -21.89 4.94 -1.40
N ALA A 36 -22.38 5.50 -0.29
CA ALA A 36 -23.76 5.99 -0.19
C ALA A 36 -24.01 7.17 -1.15
N GLU A 37 -23.09 8.14 -1.23
CA GLU A 37 -23.17 9.27 -2.17
C GLU A 37 -23.21 8.81 -3.64
N ASN A 38 -22.58 7.68 -3.95
CA ASN A 38 -22.54 7.10 -5.29
C ASN A 38 -23.61 6.03 -5.54
N ASN A 39 -24.62 5.91 -4.66
CA ASN A 39 -25.72 4.93 -4.76
C ASN A 39 -25.24 3.47 -4.88
N VAL A 40 -24.10 3.13 -4.27
CA VAL A 40 -23.62 1.75 -4.21
C VAL A 40 -24.34 1.00 -3.08
N ARG A 41 -24.99 -0.11 -3.41
CA ARG A 41 -25.66 -0.97 -2.43
C ARG A 41 -24.63 -1.71 -1.58
N VAL A 42 -24.65 -1.47 -0.27
CA VAL A 42 -23.85 -2.18 0.73
C VAL A 42 -24.78 -2.92 1.67
N GLU A 43 -24.63 -4.25 1.74
CA GLU A 43 -25.42 -5.10 2.63
C GLU A 43 -24.58 -5.54 3.82
N ARG A 44 -24.94 -5.03 5.01
CA ARG A 44 -24.30 -5.41 6.27
C ARG A 44 -25.13 -6.49 6.95
N GLY A 45 -24.47 -7.37 7.70
CA GLY A 45 -25.13 -8.51 8.33
C GLY A 45 -25.48 -9.63 7.34
N VAL A 46 -24.83 -9.65 6.16
CA VAL A 46 -24.92 -10.73 5.17
C VAL A 46 -23.57 -11.41 5.07
N GLU A 47 -23.54 -12.73 5.30
CA GLU A 47 -22.31 -13.53 5.32
C GLU A 47 -22.28 -14.52 4.15
N LEU A 48 -21.15 -14.62 3.46
CA LEU A 48 -20.94 -15.67 2.47
C LEU A 48 -20.89 -17.03 3.16
N GLU A 49 -21.69 -17.98 2.69
CA GLU A 49 -21.66 -19.37 3.17
C GLU A 49 -21.15 -20.35 2.09
N GLY A 50 -21.45 -20.05 0.82
CA GLY A 50 -21.11 -20.94 -0.29
C GLY A 50 -20.73 -20.20 -1.57
N LEU A 51 -19.82 -20.80 -2.32
CA LEU A 51 -19.34 -20.30 -3.61
C LEU A 51 -19.16 -21.50 -4.53
N LYS A 52 -19.79 -21.46 -5.70
CA LYS A 52 -19.64 -22.51 -6.71
C LYS A 52 -19.10 -21.90 -7.99
N LEU A 53 -17.88 -22.30 -8.32
CA LEU A 53 -17.21 -21.85 -9.54
C LEU A 53 -17.95 -22.41 -10.76
N PRO A 54 -18.11 -21.61 -11.83
CA PRO A 54 -18.71 -22.09 -13.07
C PRO A 54 -17.82 -23.14 -13.74
N MET A 55 -18.43 -24.12 -14.42
CA MET A 55 -17.69 -25.13 -15.20
C MET A 55 -17.14 -24.57 -16.52
N ASP A 56 -17.77 -23.53 -17.06
CA ASP A 56 -17.33 -22.79 -18.26
C ASP A 56 -16.94 -21.37 -17.85
N SER A 57 -15.86 -20.83 -18.42
CA SER A 57 -15.43 -19.45 -18.18
C SER A 57 -16.46 -18.42 -18.66
N SER A 58 -17.42 -18.78 -19.51
CA SER A 58 -18.51 -17.90 -19.94
C SER A 58 -19.67 -17.78 -18.92
N ALA A 59 -19.77 -18.69 -17.95
CA ALA A 59 -20.91 -18.77 -17.03
C ALA A 59 -20.70 -17.95 -15.74
N THR A 60 -21.81 -17.60 -15.08
CA THR A 60 -21.84 -16.82 -13.83
C THR A 60 -21.45 -17.67 -12.63
N THR A 61 -20.90 -17.02 -11.61
CA THR A 61 -20.53 -17.64 -10.34
C THR A 61 -21.74 -17.67 -9.42
N GLN A 62 -22.09 -18.85 -8.90
CA GLN A 62 -23.18 -18.99 -7.92
C GLN A 62 -22.66 -18.72 -6.51
N VAL A 63 -23.39 -17.87 -5.78
CA VAL A 63 -23.07 -17.42 -4.43
C VAL A 63 -24.23 -17.78 -3.51
N THR A 64 -23.93 -18.30 -2.32
CA THR A 64 -24.90 -18.54 -1.24
C THR A 64 -24.59 -17.60 -0.09
N LEU A 65 -25.56 -16.76 0.25
CA LEU A 65 -25.48 -15.72 1.26
C LEU A 65 -26.41 -16.04 2.43
N ARG A 66 -25.99 -15.73 3.65
CA ARG A 66 -26.78 -15.88 4.87
C ARG A 66 -27.07 -14.52 5.48
N HIS A 67 -28.36 -14.22 5.67
CA HIS A 67 -28.81 -13.05 6.43
C HIS A 67 -28.73 -13.33 7.93
N MET A 68 -27.90 -12.58 8.65
CA MET A 68 -27.56 -12.87 10.06
C MET A 68 -28.67 -12.56 11.06
N ASP A 69 -29.66 -11.76 10.67
CA ASP A 69 -30.82 -11.39 11.47
C ASP A 69 -31.92 -12.47 11.45
N THR A 70 -32.13 -13.09 10.29
CA THR A 70 -33.19 -14.08 10.02
C THR A 70 -32.67 -15.51 9.92
N ASN A 71 -31.35 -15.69 9.76
CA ASN A 71 -30.71 -16.94 9.33
C ASN A 71 -31.23 -17.47 7.98
N ALA A 72 -31.89 -16.64 7.17
CA ALA A 72 -32.34 -17.04 5.84
C ALA A 72 -31.15 -17.18 4.88
N LEU A 73 -31.23 -18.16 3.98
CA LEU A 73 -30.26 -18.35 2.90
C LEU A 73 -30.80 -17.81 1.59
N GLU A 74 -29.95 -17.08 0.88
CA GLU A 74 -30.19 -16.52 -0.44
C GLU A 74 -29.17 -17.10 -1.42
N GLN A 75 -29.63 -17.45 -2.63
CA GLN A 75 -28.76 -17.94 -3.70
C GLN A 75 -28.87 -17.02 -4.90
N GLU A 76 -27.74 -16.42 -5.27
CA GLU A 76 -27.64 -15.46 -6.37
C GLU A 76 -26.50 -15.84 -7.31
N THR A 77 -26.48 -15.21 -8.48
CA THR A 77 -25.40 -15.39 -9.47
C THR A 77 -24.79 -14.07 -9.88
N TYR A 78 -23.47 -14.04 -9.99
CA TYR A 78 -22.72 -12.83 -10.39
C TYR A 78 -21.72 -13.15 -11.51
N ASP A 79 -21.51 -12.19 -12.41
CA ASP A 79 -20.51 -12.31 -13.48
C ASP A 79 -19.08 -12.36 -12.94
N TYR A 80 -18.84 -11.66 -11.83
CA TYR A 80 -17.54 -11.58 -11.16
C TYR A 80 -17.72 -11.53 -9.65
N VAL A 81 -16.79 -12.13 -8.91
CA VAL A 81 -16.72 -12.09 -7.45
C VAL A 81 -15.32 -11.65 -7.03
N VAL A 82 -15.24 -10.66 -6.13
CA VAL A 82 -13.98 -10.18 -5.57
C VAL A 82 -13.90 -10.54 -4.09
N GLY A 83 -12.97 -11.45 -3.76
CA GLY A 83 -12.63 -11.82 -2.41
C GLY A 83 -11.82 -10.74 -1.70
N ALA A 84 -12.53 -9.88 -0.97
CA ALA A 84 -12.00 -8.87 -0.06
C ALA A 84 -12.29 -9.22 1.42
N ASP A 85 -12.53 -10.50 1.72
CA ASP A 85 -12.99 -11.06 3.00
C ASP A 85 -11.85 -11.35 4.01
N GLY A 86 -10.71 -10.68 3.82
CA GLY A 86 -9.64 -10.60 4.81
C GLY A 86 -8.83 -11.88 5.03
N ALA A 87 -8.05 -11.90 6.13
CA ALA A 87 -7.02 -12.90 6.38
C ALA A 87 -7.56 -14.36 6.41
N HIS A 88 -8.81 -14.53 6.84
CA HIS A 88 -9.49 -15.81 6.96
C HIS A 88 -10.35 -16.18 5.74
N SER A 89 -10.21 -15.43 4.63
CA SER A 89 -11.00 -15.54 3.41
C SER A 89 -11.58 -16.93 3.13
N LEU A 90 -12.90 -17.02 3.19
CA LEU A 90 -13.68 -18.18 2.80
C LEU A 90 -13.69 -18.31 1.28
N ILE A 91 -13.74 -17.19 0.54
CA ILE A 91 -13.66 -17.19 -0.93
C ILE A 91 -12.40 -17.92 -1.39
N ARG A 92 -11.23 -17.55 -0.85
CA ARG A 92 -9.96 -18.21 -1.16
C ARG A 92 -10.01 -19.70 -0.83
N GLN A 93 -10.59 -20.09 0.30
CA GLN A 93 -10.69 -21.49 0.72
C GLN A 93 -11.60 -22.31 -0.21
N LEU A 94 -12.77 -21.78 -0.57
CA LEU A 94 -13.71 -22.43 -1.48
C LEU A 94 -13.15 -22.55 -2.91
N CYS A 95 -12.30 -21.61 -3.33
CA CYS A 95 -11.54 -21.71 -4.58
C CYS A 95 -10.35 -22.68 -4.50
N GLY A 96 -10.02 -23.23 -3.34
CA GLY A 96 -8.87 -24.13 -3.16
C GLY A 96 -7.51 -23.46 -3.34
N ILE A 97 -7.41 -22.14 -3.12
CA ILE A 97 -6.17 -21.38 -3.33
C ILE A 97 -5.33 -21.39 -2.04
N ASP A 98 -4.18 -22.06 -2.10
CA ASP A 98 -3.24 -22.09 -0.98
C ASP A 98 -2.52 -20.75 -0.76
N MET A 99 -2.11 -20.51 0.49
CA MET A 99 -1.20 -19.43 0.88
C MET A 99 0.22 -19.97 1.08
N VAL A 100 1.22 -19.32 0.49
CA VAL A 100 2.65 -19.65 0.63
C VAL A 100 3.31 -18.70 1.62
N GLY A 101 4.07 -19.24 2.59
CA GLY A 101 4.85 -18.47 3.56
C GLY A 101 4.58 -18.90 5.00
N THR A 102 4.85 -18.02 5.97
CA THR A 102 4.76 -18.33 7.40
C THR A 102 3.44 -17.85 8.00
N ARG A 103 2.67 -18.79 8.57
CA ARG A 103 1.34 -18.53 9.14
C ARG A 103 1.35 -17.72 10.43
N ASN A 104 2.30 -17.97 11.31
CA ASN A 104 2.37 -17.34 12.62
C ASN A 104 3.83 -17.01 12.94
N LEU A 105 4.20 -15.75 12.74
CA LEU A 105 5.51 -15.22 13.13
C LEU A 105 5.51 -14.81 14.60
N GLN A 106 4.45 -14.12 15.03
CA GLN A 106 4.30 -13.61 16.39
C GLN A 106 2.82 -13.42 16.68
N SER A 107 2.40 -13.75 17.91
CA SER A 107 1.09 -13.36 18.43
C SER A 107 1.22 -12.05 19.21
N ILE A 108 0.30 -11.13 18.97
CA ILE A 108 0.27 -9.77 19.55
C ILE A 108 -1.07 -9.54 20.23
N ALA A 109 -1.03 -9.01 21.45
CA ALA A 109 -2.19 -8.46 22.13
C ALA A 109 -2.25 -6.96 21.81
N ASN A 110 -3.38 -6.52 21.26
CA ASN A 110 -3.68 -5.12 20.99
C ASN A 110 -4.56 -4.59 22.12
N VAL A 111 -4.03 -3.72 22.97
CA VAL A 111 -4.80 -3.01 23.99
C VAL A 111 -5.18 -1.64 23.44
N HIS A 112 -6.46 -1.44 23.13
CA HIS A 112 -7.01 -0.17 22.68
C HIS A 112 -7.53 0.62 23.88
N PHE A 113 -7.07 1.85 24.05
CA PHE A 113 -7.42 2.68 25.21
C PHE A 113 -7.38 4.17 24.87
N THR A 114 -7.93 4.99 25.77
CA THR A 114 -7.74 6.44 25.75
C THR A 114 -6.96 6.94 26.96
N SER A 115 -6.10 7.95 26.77
CA SER A 115 -5.41 8.72 27.82
C SER A 115 -5.00 10.08 27.27
N LYS A 116 -5.56 11.16 27.81
CA LYS A 116 -5.24 12.53 27.38
C LYS A 116 -3.89 12.98 27.94
N ALA A 117 -3.58 12.56 29.17
CA ALA A 117 -2.29 12.87 29.78
C ALA A 117 -1.13 12.24 29.01
N LEU A 118 -1.28 11.02 28.49
CA LEU A 118 -0.28 10.40 27.62
C LEU A 118 -0.07 11.22 26.34
N SER A 119 -1.15 11.71 25.72
CA SER A 119 -1.05 12.58 24.55
C SER A 119 -0.37 13.90 24.82
N GLU A 120 -0.66 14.53 25.96
CA GLU A 120 0.03 15.76 26.34
C GLU A 120 1.53 15.54 26.51
N ALA A 121 1.92 14.45 27.19
CA ALA A 121 3.33 14.09 27.35
C ALA A 121 4.02 13.77 26.01
N ALA A 122 3.31 13.09 25.11
CA ALA A 122 3.83 12.70 23.80
C ALA A 122 3.97 13.89 22.82
N ARG A 123 3.32 15.04 23.07
CA ARG A 123 3.44 16.25 22.23
C ARG A 123 4.84 16.86 22.22
N GLU A 124 5.66 16.61 23.25
CA GLU A 124 7.06 17.05 23.26
C GLU A 124 7.87 16.40 22.12
N ASN A 125 7.49 15.18 21.72
CA ASN A 125 8.11 14.45 20.63
C ASN A 125 7.06 13.60 19.90
N PRO A 126 6.24 14.22 19.02
CA PRO A 126 5.12 13.55 18.39
C PRO A 126 5.61 12.52 17.37
N ALA A 127 5.14 11.29 17.51
CA ALA A 127 5.45 10.17 16.63
C ALA A 127 4.21 9.29 16.43
N MET A 128 4.18 8.59 15.29
CA MET A 128 3.15 7.59 15.03
C MET A 128 3.36 6.33 15.90
N LEU A 129 4.63 5.94 16.10
CA LEU A 129 5.03 4.74 16.81
C LEU A 129 6.03 5.10 17.91
N TYR A 130 5.78 4.61 19.12
CA TYR A 130 6.69 4.68 20.26
C TYR A 130 7.08 3.25 20.65
N PHE A 131 8.36 2.92 20.49
CA PHE A 131 8.89 1.63 20.93
C PHE A 131 9.26 1.72 22.40
N VAL A 132 8.51 1.02 23.25
CA VAL A 132 8.61 1.11 24.71
C VAL A 132 9.39 -0.09 25.22
N PHE A 133 10.51 0.17 25.91
CA PHE A 133 11.33 -0.84 26.58
C PHE A 133 11.64 -0.40 28.00
N ASN A 134 11.03 -1.06 28.98
CA ASN A 134 11.41 -0.91 30.38
C ASN A 134 11.26 -2.24 31.13
N LYS A 135 11.65 -2.25 32.41
CA LYS A 135 11.63 -3.48 33.24
C LYS A 135 10.23 -4.11 33.38
N GLU A 136 9.17 -3.30 33.26
CA GLU A 136 7.78 -3.73 33.45
C GLU A 136 7.12 -4.11 32.12
N VAL A 137 7.27 -3.29 31.06
CA VAL A 137 6.60 -3.49 29.76
C VAL A 137 7.54 -3.39 28.58
N VAL A 138 7.24 -4.20 27.54
CA VAL A 138 7.89 -4.15 26.23
C VAL A 138 6.80 -4.20 25.18
N GLY A 139 6.77 -3.23 24.26
CA GLY A 139 5.75 -3.17 23.22
C GLY A 139 5.88 -1.96 22.32
N ILE A 140 4.91 -1.82 21.42
CA ILE A 140 4.83 -0.70 20.48
C ILE A 140 3.54 0.05 20.76
N LEU A 141 3.66 1.31 21.18
CA LEU A 141 2.54 2.21 21.38
C LEU A 141 2.28 2.98 20.07
N ILE A 142 1.04 2.96 19.60
CA ILE A 142 0.59 3.55 18.34
C ILE A 142 -0.38 4.68 18.64
N ALA A 143 -0.09 5.88 18.12
CA ALA A 143 -0.90 7.08 18.32
C ALA A 143 -2.02 7.18 17.28
N HIS A 144 -3.24 6.73 17.59
CA HIS A 144 -4.38 6.80 16.66
C HIS A 144 -4.92 8.23 16.51
N ASP A 145 -5.11 8.93 17.63
CA ASP A 145 -5.56 10.33 17.63
C ASP A 145 -5.03 11.07 18.86
N PHE A 146 -4.12 12.03 18.64
CA PHE A 146 -3.57 12.87 19.72
C PHE A 146 -4.59 13.80 20.37
N ASN A 147 -5.62 14.23 19.66
CA ASN A 147 -6.62 15.18 20.17
C ASN A 147 -7.63 14.46 21.07
N GLN A 148 -8.02 13.24 20.70
CA GLN A 148 -8.91 12.41 21.52
C GLN A 148 -8.15 11.58 22.57
N GLY A 149 -6.83 11.51 22.45
CA GLY A 149 -5.99 10.67 23.27
C GLY A 149 -6.22 9.20 23.04
N GLU A 150 -6.43 8.79 21.79
CA GLU A 150 -6.73 7.41 21.37
C GLU A 150 -5.42 6.68 21.00
N TRP A 151 -5.20 5.51 21.63
CA TRP A 151 -3.94 4.78 21.56
C TRP A 151 -4.16 3.27 21.46
N VAL A 152 -3.27 2.59 20.73
CA VAL A 152 -3.16 1.13 20.75
C VAL A 152 -1.79 0.72 21.24
N PHE A 153 -1.72 -0.12 22.27
CA PHE A 153 -0.46 -0.73 22.71
C PHE A 153 -0.38 -2.19 22.26
N GLN A 154 0.60 -2.47 21.41
CA GLN A 154 0.88 -3.79 20.87
C GLN A 154 1.93 -4.51 21.73
N ILE A 155 1.53 -5.63 22.32
CA ILE A 155 2.37 -6.40 23.23
C ILE A 155 2.59 -7.79 22.64
N PRO A 156 3.84 -8.24 22.46
CA PRO A 156 4.12 -9.63 22.14
C PRO A 156 3.54 -10.53 23.25
N PHE A 157 2.73 -11.52 22.89
CA PHE A 157 2.17 -12.48 23.83
C PHE A 157 2.29 -13.92 23.31
N PHE A 158 2.23 -14.90 24.21
CA PHE A 158 2.60 -16.29 23.93
C PHE A 158 1.47 -17.28 24.27
N PRO A 159 0.55 -17.55 23.33
CA PRO A 159 -0.45 -18.60 23.50
C PRO A 159 0.15 -20.02 23.49
N PRO A 160 -0.44 -20.99 24.23
CA PRO A 160 -1.58 -20.86 25.13
C PRO A 160 -1.22 -20.41 26.57
N GLN A 161 0.07 -20.18 26.84
CA GLN A 161 0.55 -19.81 28.18
C GLN A 161 -0.03 -18.46 28.62
N GLU A 162 -0.15 -17.50 27.72
CA GLU A 162 -0.92 -16.28 27.91
C GLU A 162 -2.23 -16.35 27.10
N SER A 163 -3.30 -15.79 27.65
CA SER A 163 -4.64 -15.82 27.08
C SER A 163 -5.40 -14.52 27.32
N ILE A 164 -6.15 -14.10 26.32
CA ILE A 164 -7.12 -13.01 26.44
C ILE A 164 -8.50 -13.65 26.74
N PRO A 165 -9.26 -13.16 27.74
CA PRO A 165 -9.02 -11.95 28.53
C PRO A 165 -8.24 -12.17 29.85
N TRP A 166 -7.88 -13.40 30.22
CA TRP A 166 -7.35 -13.70 31.56
C TRP A 166 -6.08 -12.94 31.96
N ASP A 167 -5.15 -12.76 31.02
CA ASP A 167 -3.88 -12.06 31.24
C ASP A 167 -3.95 -10.58 30.78
N PHE A 168 -5.09 -10.18 30.20
CA PHE A 168 -5.37 -8.87 29.63
C PHE A 168 -6.76 -8.36 30.07
N SER A 169 -7.09 -8.55 31.34
CA SER A 169 -8.29 -7.96 31.93
C SER A 169 -8.18 -6.44 31.96
N THR A 170 -9.30 -5.73 32.04
CA THR A 170 -9.32 -4.25 32.12
C THR A 170 -8.38 -3.70 33.19
N ALA A 171 -8.33 -4.33 34.37
CA ALA A 171 -7.45 -3.91 35.46
C ALA A 171 -5.96 -4.09 35.09
N GLN A 172 -5.58 -5.26 34.57
CA GLN A 172 -4.21 -5.52 34.13
C GLN A 172 -3.79 -4.62 32.97
N CYS A 173 -4.67 -4.37 32.01
CA CYS A 173 -4.43 -3.44 30.91
C CYS A 173 -4.19 -2.02 31.43
N ARG A 174 -4.95 -1.57 32.43
CA ARG A 174 -4.72 -0.26 33.08
C ARG A 174 -3.34 -0.21 33.75
N ASP A 175 -2.93 -1.26 34.44
CA ASP A 175 -1.59 -1.36 35.04
C ASP A 175 -0.47 -1.33 33.99
N ILE A 176 -0.65 -2.05 32.88
CA ILE A 176 0.27 -2.01 31.74
C ILE A 176 0.41 -0.58 31.20
N VAL A 177 -0.70 0.13 30.98
CA VAL A 177 -0.68 1.52 30.47
C VAL A 177 0.04 2.47 31.43
N ARG A 178 -0.11 2.29 32.75
CA ARG A 178 0.64 3.08 33.75
C ARG A 178 2.16 2.94 33.59
N HIS A 179 2.65 1.77 33.18
CA HIS A 179 4.07 1.53 32.95
C HIS A 179 4.61 2.08 31.63
N ILE A 180 3.74 2.59 30.76
CA ILE A 180 4.13 3.27 29.51
C ILE A 180 4.39 4.76 29.77
N LEU A 181 3.65 5.36 30.71
CA LEU A 181 3.71 6.79 30.99
C LEU A 181 5.09 7.23 31.50
N PRO A 182 5.57 8.43 31.10
CA PRO A 182 6.79 8.99 31.67
C PRO A 182 6.68 9.14 33.21
N LYS A 183 7.76 8.85 33.94
CA LYS A 183 7.76 8.84 35.42
C LYS A 183 7.35 10.18 36.05
N ASN A 184 7.56 11.29 35.34
CA ASN A 184 7.21 12.64 35.78
C ASN A 184 5.74 13.01 35.54
N VAL A 185 4.97 12.16 34.84
CA VAL A 185 3.56 12.39 34.55
C VAL A 185 2.72 11.65 35.59
N LYS A 186 1.96 12.41 36.38
CA LYS A 186 0.96 11.86 37.32
C LYS A 186 -0.41 11.89 36.65
N ILE A 187 -1.09 10.76 36.65
CA ILE A 187 -2.44 10.61 36.09
C ILE A 187 -3.42 10.11 37.16
N SER A 188 -4.68 10.49 37.03
CA SER A 188 -5.77 9.86 37.79
C SER A 188 -6.17 8.54 37.14
N ASP A 189 -6.83 7.67 37.90
CA ASP A 189 -7.35 6.39 37.41
C ASP A 189 -8.40 6.57 36.30
N ASP A 190 -9.08 7.72 36.28
CA ASP A 190 -10.11 8.06 35.32
C ASP A 190 -9.55 8.50 33.96
N ASP A 191 -8.25 8.83 33.86
CA ASP A 191 -7.63 9.19 32.57
C ASP A 191 -7.43 7.97 31.66
N ILE A 192 -7.22 6.78 32.24
CA ILE A 192 -7.06 5.54 31.46
C ILE A 192 -8.40 4.80 31.33
N ASN A 193 -8.96 4.86 30.13
CA ASN A 193 -10.14 4.09 29.75
C ASN A 193 -9.76 3.00 28.74
N ILE A 194 -9.92 1.73 29.12
CA ILE A 194 -9.66 0.60 28.23
C ILE A 194 -10.90 0.35 27.37
N LEU A 195 -10.74 0.45 26.05
CA LEU A 195 -11.82 0.25 25.09
C LEU A 195 -11.93 -1.22 24.68
N SER A 196 -10.81 -1.88 24.39
CA SER A 196 -10.78 -3.31 24.05
C SER A 196 -9.39 -3.93 24.21
N ALA A 197 -9.34 -5.26 24.31
CA ALA A 197 -8.12 -6.05 24.20
C ALA A 197 -8.36 -7.23 23.25
N GLY A 198 -7.56 -7.35 22.21
CA GLY A 198 -7.75 -8.36 21.15
C GLY A 198 -6.46 -9.05 20.73
N GLN A 199 -6.57 -10.33 20.35
CA GLN A 199 -5.45 -11.07 19.76
C GLN A 199 -5.35 -10.77 18.27
N TRP A 200 -4.14 -10.52 17.80
CA TRP A 200 -3.78 -10.56 16.39
C TRP A 200 -2.61 -11.52 16.15
N ARG A 201 -2.60 -12.19 15.00
CA ARG A 201 -1.51 -13.09 14.59
C ARG A 201 -0.81 -12.51 13.38
N MET A 202 0.48 -12.22 13.55
CA MET A 202 1.32 -11.72 12.47
C MET A 202 1.65 -12.87 11.51
N GLY A 203 1.25 -12.71 10.25
CA GLY A 203 1.57 -13.63 9.14
C GLY A 203 2.47 -12.97 8.11
N ALA A 204 3.18 -13.80 7.34
CA ALA A 204 3.91 -13.39 6.14
C ALA A 204 3.63 -14.40 5.03
N ARG A 205 2.55 -14.18 4.27
CA ARG A 205 2.05 -15.14 3.29
C ARG A 205 1.45 -14.47 2.07
N VAL A 206 1.54 -15.13 0.92
CA VAL A 206 0.91 -14.69 -0.34
C VAL A 206 0.20 -15.87 -0.98
N ALA A 207 -0.98 -15.65 -1.53
CA ALA A 207 -1.76 -16.64 -2.25
C ALA A 207 -0.98 -17.15 -3.47
N LYS A 208 -1.05 -18.45 -3.76
CA LYS A 208 -0.41 -19.06 -4.94
C LYS A 208 -0.94 -18.49 -6.26
N GLN A 209 -2.18 -18.01 -6.27
CA GLN A 209 -2.86 -17.40 -7.39
C GLN A 209 -3.76 -16.27 -6.86
N TYR A 210 -4.03 -15.28 -7.72
CA TYR A 210 -4.84 -14.10 -7.38
C TYR A 210 -6.24 -14.15 -8.02
N ASP A 211 -6.49 -15.18 -8.82
CA ASP A 211 -7.80 -15.55 -9.33
C ASP A 211 -7.99 -17.08 -9.22
N ALA A 212 -9.23 -17.54 -9.35
CA ALA A 212 -9.58 -18.97 -9.29
C ALA A 212 -9.28 -19.75 -10.58
N GLY A 213 -8.42 -19.23 -11.46
CA GLY A 213 -8.02 -19.84 -12.73
C GLY A 213 -9.03 -19.63 -13.86
N ASN A 214 -10.23 -19.13 -13.57
CA ASN A 214 -11.32 -18.92 -14.52
C ASN A 214 -11.61 -17.44 -14.83
N GLN A 215 -10.86 -16.50 -14.23
CA GLN A 215 -11.05 -15.05 -14.39
C GLN A 215 -12.47 -14.56 -14.01
N ARG A 216 -13.14 -15.28 -13.11
CA ARG A 216 -14.44 -14.90 -12.54
C ARG A 216 -14.35 -14.55 -11.06
N VAL A 217 -13.45 -15.21 -10.33
CA VAL A 217 -13.24 -14.95 -8.90
C VAL A 217 -11.82 -14.48 -8.66
N PHE A 218 -11.66 -13.31 -8.05
CA PHE A 218 -10.37 -12.66 -7.78
C PHE A 218 -10.17 -12.46 -6.28
N LEU A 219 -8.92 -12.35 -5.81
CA LEU A 219 -8.58 -12.08 -4.41
C LEU A 219 -7.84 -10.75 -4.31
N VAL A 220 -8.23 -9.88 -3.38
CA VAL A 220 -7.56 -8.59 -3.09
C VAL A 220 -7.19 -8.48 -1.61
N GLY A 221 -6.19 -7.65 -1.28
CA GLY A 221 -5.85 -7.34 0.10
C GLY A 221 -5.54 -8.58 0.95
N ASP A 222 -6.04 -8.59 2.19
CA ASP A 222 -5.71 -9.63 3.18
C ASP A 222 -6.18 -11.05 2.79
N ALA A 223 -7.11 -11.15 1.85
CA ALA A 223 -7.52 -12.42 1.25
C ALA A 223 -6.40 -13.01 0.37
N ALA A 224 -5.65 -12.15 -0.32
CA ALA A 224 -4.55 -12.51 -1.22
C ALA A 224 -3.18 -12.53 -0.53
N HIS A 225 -2.93 -11.68 0.46
CA HIS A 225 -1.61 -11.57 1.09
C HIS A 225 -1.69 -11.12 2.55
N GLN A 226 -0.65 -11.40 3.33
CA GLN A 226 -0.53 -11.02 4.74
C GLN A 226 0.91 -10.61 4.97
N PHE A 227 1.12 -9.40 5.50
CA PHE A 227 2.44 -8.89 5.80
C PHE A 227 2.62 -8.66 7.31
N PRO A 228 3.86 -8.77 7.81
CA PRO A 228 4.22 -8.07 9.03
C PRO A 228 3.90 -6.57 8.91
N PRO A 229 3.52 -5.89 10.01
CA PRO A 229 3.12 -4.49 9.97
C PRO A 229 4.33 -3.55 9.76
N ALA A 230 5.56 -4.09 9.89
CA ALA A 230 6.80 -3.36 9.71
C ALA A 230 6.89 -2.80 8.28
N GLY A 231 6.79 -1.47 8.18
CA GLY A 231 6.81 -0.70 6.95
C GLY A 231 5.44 -0.26 6.42
N GLY A 232 4.33 -0.68 7.03
CA GLY A 232 3.00 -0.12 6.72
C GLY A 232 2.41 -0.53 5.36
N PHE A 233 2.83 -1.67 4.78
CA PHE A 233 2.47 -2.03 3.41
C PHE A 233 1.08 -2.68 3.22
N GLY A 234 0.48 -3.25 4.27
CA GLY A 234 -0.72 -4.12 4.15
C GLY A 234 -1.90 -3.44 3.45
N MET A 235 -2.50 -2.45 4.12
CA MET A 235 -3.64 -1.69 3.58
C MET A 235 -3.31 -1.00 2.25
N ASN A 236 -2.13 -0.39 2.14
CA ASN A 236 -1.70 0.29 0.92
C ASN A 236 -1.62 -0.67 -0.28
N THR A 237 -1.04 -1.86 -0.10
CA THR A 237 -0.96 -2.87 -1.17
C THR A 237 -2.36 -3.40 -1.51
N GLY A 238 -3.23 -3.62 -0.52
CA GLY A 238 -4.61 -4.07 -0.75
C GLY A 238 -5.45 -3.07 -1.54
N LEU A 239 -5.33 -1.76 -1.24
CA LEU A 239 -5.98 -0.70 -2.02
C LEU A 239 -5.44 -0.66 -3.45
N GLN A 240 -4.12 -0.80 -3.64
CA GLN A 240 -3.51 -0.87 -4.96
C GLN A 240 -3.94 -2.11 -5.75
N ASP A 241 -4.20 -3.24 -5.08
CA ASP A 241 -4.73 -4.43 -5.73
C ASP A 241 -6.12 -4.17 -6.29
N ALA A 242 -7.01 -3.58 -5.49
CA ALA A 242 -8.35 -3.20 -5.95
C ALA A 242 -8.30 -2.18 -7.09
N HIS A 243 -7.46 -1.15 -6.96
CA HIS A 243 -7.26 -0.12 -7.99
C HIS A 243 -6.74 -0.71 -9.31
N ASN A 244 -5.86 -1.71 -9.26
CA ASN A 244 -5.38 -2.40 -10.44
C ASN A 244 -6.45 -3.29 -11.10
N LEU A 245 -7.29 -3.95 -10.31
CA LEU A 245 -8.30 -4.88 -10.79
C LEU A 245 -9.55 -4.18 -11.36
N VAL A 246 -10.02 -3.10 -10.72
CA VAL A 246 -11.35 -2.55 -10.97
C VAL A 246 -11.55 -2.05 -12.40
N TRP A 247 -10.55 -1.38 -12.99
CA TRP A 247 -10.66 -0.89 -14.37
C TRP A 247 -10.63 -2.05 -15.39
N LYS A 248 -9.92 -3.13 -15.07
CA LYS A 248 -9.84 -4.35 -15.89
C LYS A 248 -11.19 -5.05 -15.92
N LEU A 249 -11.85 -5.17 -14.76
CA LEU A 249 -13.21 -5.67 -14.65
C LEU A 249 -14.21 -4.77 -15.38
N ALA A 250 -14.13 -3.45 -15.21
CA ALA A 250 -15.00 -2.51 -15.89
C ALA A 250 -14.91 -2.64 -17.43
N MET A 251 -13.70 -2.80 -17.98
CA MET A 251 -13.52 -3.05 -19.41
C MET A 251 -14.11 -4.40 -19.85
N ALA A 252 -13.94 -5.46 -19.06
CA ALA A 252 -14.51 -6.76 -19.38
C ALA A 252 -16.05 -6.73 -19.36
N ILE A 253 -16.65 -6.05 -18.38
CA ILE A 253 -18.10 -5.85 -18.27
C ILE A 253 -18.63 -5.04 -19.47
N GLN A 254 -17.96 -3.94 -19.82
CA GLN A 254 -18.33 -3.09 -20.97
C GLN A 254 -18.27 -3.87 -22.29
N SER A 255 -17.19 -4.64 -22.49
CA SER A 255 -17.02 -5.47 -23.70
C SER A 255 -18.10 -6.53 -23.84
N ASN A 256 -18.49 -7.20 -22.75
CA ASN A 256 -19.56 -8.19 -22.76
C ASN A 256 -20.93 -7.56 -23.08
N ALA A 257 -21.23 -6.38 -22.54
CA ALA A 257 -22.49 -5.69 -22.78
C ALA A 257 -22.67 -5.25 -24.24
N GLU A 258 -21.57 -4.97 -24.95
CA GLU A 258 -21.58 -4.50 -26.33
C GLU A 258 -21.65 -5.65 -27.37
N ASN A 259 -21.64 -6.92 -26.97
CA ASN A 259 -21.53 -8.09 -27.87
C ASN A 259 -20.38 -7.96 -28.87
N SER A 260 -19.31 -7.25 -28.51
CA SER A 260 -18.16 -7.01 -29.37
C SER A 260 -17.34 -8.30 -29.44
N THR A 261 -17.58 -9.12 -30.47
CA THR A 261 -16.84 -10.36 -30.71
C THR A 261 -15.45 -10.05 -31.24
N ASP A 262 -14.48 -9.71 -30.37
CA ASP A 262 -13.01 -9.69 -30.60
C ASP A 262 -12.47 -9.04 -31.90
N ALA A 263 -13.31 -8.47 -32.75
CA ALA A 263 -12.98 -8.30 -34.16
C ALA A 263 -12.02 -7.12 -34.38
N ASP A 264 -11.84 -6.25 -33.37
CA ASP A 264 -10.89 -5.13 -33.45
C ASP A 264 -10.35 -4.52 -32.12
N GLY A 265 -10.58 -5.07 -30.91
CA GLY A 265 -10.16 -4.29 -29.73
C GLY A 265 -10.26 -4.94 -28.35
N ILE A 266 -9.09 -5.36 -27.85
CA ILE A 266 -8.72 -5.67 -26.44
C ILE A 266 -9.20 -7.03 -25.94
N ASN A 267 -8.26 -7.98 -25.83
CA ASN A 267 -8.47 -9.29 -25.22
C ASN A 267 -8.68 -9.14 -23.69
N THR A 268 -9.93 -9.19 -23.25
CA THR A 268 -10.34 -9.00 -21.85
C THR A 268 -9.91 -10.16 -20.94
N GLU A 269 -9.79 -11.38 -21.47
CA GLU A 269 -9.28 -12.52 -20.72
C GLU A 269 -7.80 -12.34 -20.35
N ALA A 270 -6.97 -11.95 -21.32
CA ALA A 270 -5.57 -11.63 -21.10
C ALA A 270 -5.40 -10.44 -20.14
N LEU A 271 -6.28 -9.45 -20.24
CA LEU A 271 -6.34 -8.30 -19.33
C LEU A 271 -6.62 -8.72 -17.89
N LEU A 272 -7.62 -9.57 -17.67
CA LEU A 272 -7.92 -10.06 -16.32
C LEU A 272 -6.80 -10.95 -15.78
N LYS A 273 -6.15 -11.74 -16.63
CA LYS A 273 -4.98 -12.57 -16.25
C LYS A 273 -3.77 -11.73 -15.81
N SER A 274 -3.57 -10.53 -16.35
CA SER A 274 -2.43 -9.68 -15.96
C SER A 274 -2.55 -9.17 -14.51
N TYR A 275 -3.76 -9.06 -13.95
CA TYR A 275 -3.94 -8.70 -12.54
C TYR A 275 -3.10 -9.57 -11.59
N GLY A 276 -3.19 -10.89 -11.76
CA GLY A 276 -2.46 -11.82 -10.90
C GLY A 276 -0.95 -11.78 -11.11
N ARG A 277 -0.49 -11.57 -12.35
CA ARG A 277 0.94 -11.47 -12.68
C ARG A 277 1.57 -10.22 -12.06
N GLU A 278 0.91 -9.08 -12.24
CA GLU A 278 1.31 -7.79 -11.70
C GLU A 278 1.35 -7.80 -10.18
N ARG A 279 0.20 -8.08 -9.55
CA ARG A 279 -0.01 -7.80 -8.13
C ARG A 279 0.58 -8.87 -7.22
N GLN A 280 0.63 -10.13 -7.66
CA GLN A 280 1.25 -11.19 -6.87
C GLN A 280 2.75 -10.96 -6.69
N LEU A 281 3.45 -10.49 -7.73
CA LEU A 281 4.88 -10.21 -7.61
C LEU A 281 5.13 -9.08 -6.61
N ILE A 282 4.36 -7.99 -6.68
CA ILE A 282 4.46 -6.88 -5.72
C ILE A 282 4.23 -7.38 -4.30
N ALA A 283 3.19 -8.19 -4.05
CA ALA A 283 2.94 -8.73 -2.73
C ALA A 283 4.04 -9.69 -2.24
N LYS A 284 4.61 -10.52 -3.11
CA LYS A 284 5.76 -11.39 -2.77
C LYS A 284 6.97 -10.55 -2.34
N ILE A 285 7.27 -9.51 -3.10
CA ILE A 285 8.37 -8.58 -2.82
C ILE A 285 8.11 -7.81 -1.52
N ASN A 286 6.90 -7.27 -1.33
CA ASN A 286 6.52 -6.56 -0.11
C ASN A 286 6.52 -7.49 1.11
N THR A 287 6.14 -8.76 0.96
CA THR A 287 6.25 -9.75 2.05
C THR A 287 7.70 -9.97 2.46
N GLN A 288 8.59 -10.20 1.49
CA GLN A 288 10.03 -10.35 1.75
C GLN A 288 10.59 -9.08 2.40
N PHE A 289 10.16 -7.92 1.92
CA PHE A 289 10.63 -6.65 2.42
C PHE A 289 10.15 -6.38 3.86
N SER A 290 8.89 -6.62 4.17
CA SER A 290 8.35 -6.54 5.53
C SER A 290 9.06 -7.49 6.49
N LEU A 291 9.44 -8.69 6.06
CA LEU A 291 10.27 -9.61 6.86
C LEU A 291 11.66 -9.01 7.17
N SER A 292 12.32 -8.40 6.17
CA SER A 292 13.57 -7.67 6.38
C SER A 292 13.40 -6.50 7.36
N ASN A 293 12.30 -5.76 7.27
CA ASN A 293 11.96 -4.68 8.20
C ASN A 293 11.70 -5.17 9.63
N VAL A 294 11.06 -6.33 9.81
CA VAL A 294 10.97 -6.99 11.12
C VAL A 294 12.37 -7.29 11.66
N ALA A 295 13.24 -7.90 10.85
CA ALA A 295 14.60 -8.22 11.27
C ALA A 295 15.41 -6.96 11.67
N ARG A 296 15.22 -5.83 10.97
CA ARG A 296 15.81 -4.53 11.33
C ARG A 296 15.25 -3.99 12.64
N THR A 297 13.94 -4.09 12.85
CA THR A 297 13.28 -3.70 14.11
C THR A 297 13.87 -4.43 15.31
N MET A 298 14.29 -5.69 15.13
CA MET A 298 14.91 -6.50 16.17
C MET A 298 16.33 -6.06 16.59
N LYS A 299 16.98 -5.13 15.88
CA LYS A 299 18.32 -4.63 16.25
C LYS A 299 18.31 -3.87 17.58
N ILE A 300 17.26 -3.08 17.87
CA ILE A 300 17.13 -2.37 19.15
C ILE A 300 16.95 -3.35 20.33
N PRO A 301 15.96 -4.27 20.32
CA PRO A 301 15.81 -5.25 21.39
C PRO A 301 17.08 -6.09 21.62
N ARG A 302 17.81 -6.47 20.56
CA ARG A 302 19.12 -7.14 20.68
C ARG A 302 20.17 -6.27 21.38
N ALA A 303 20.28 -4.98 21.02
CA ALA A 303 21.19 -4.06 21.69
C ALA A 303 20.84 -3.81 23.17
N LEU A 304 19.57 -4.00 23.54
CA LEU A 304 19.06 -3.92 24.90
C LEU A 304 19.14 -5.24 25.68
N ASN A 305 19.71 -6.31 25.09
CA ASN A 305 19.74 -7.67 25.65
C ASN A 305 18.35 -8.30 25.89
N VAL A 306 17.31 -7.81 25.20
CA VAL A 306 15.95 -8.33 25.25
C VAL A 306 15.55 -8.80 23.85
N SER A 307 16.28 -9.78 23.30
CA SER A 307 16.09 -10.22 21.92
C SER A 307 14.96 -11.26 21.76
N HIS A 308 14.36 -11.28 20.57
CA HIS A 308 13.43 -12.35 20.17
C HIS A 308 14.11 -13.72 20.12
N ASP A 309 15.43 -13.80 19.90
CA ASP A 309 16.17 -15.07 19.92
C ASP A 309 16.19 -15.68 21.34
N ASN A 310 16.28 -14.83 22.37
CA ASN A 310 16.12 -15.24 23.77
C ASN A 310 14.66 -15.68 24.04
N ALA A 311 13.69 -14.95 23.50
CA ALA A 311 12.27 -15.29 23.61
C ALA A 311 11.88 -16.57 22.85
N GLN A 312 12.49 -16.85 21.69
CA GLN A 312 12.29 -18.09 20.92
C GLN A 312 12.97 -19.28 21.56
N THR A 313 14.18 -19.11 22.07
CA THR A 313 14.87 -20.16 22.86
C THR A 313 14.05 -20.50 24.09
N LEU A 314 13.48 -19.49 24.73
CA LEU A 314 12.53 -19.66 25.82
C LEU A 314 11.24 -20.34 25.38
N ALA A 315 10.64 -19.92 24.26
CA ALA A 315 9.45 -20.56 23.71
C ALA A 315 9.72 -22.03 23.36
N LYS A 316 10.92 -22.38 22.89
CA LYS A 316 11.33 -23.78 22.65
C LYS A 316 11.41 -24.57 23.95
N ILE A 317 11.93 -23.97 25.03
CA ILE A 317 11.97 -24.59 26.36
C ILE A 317 10.55 -24.80 26.88
N ILE A 318 9.70 -23.77 26.85
CA ILE A 318 8.31 -23.80 27.32
C ILE A 318 7.45 -24.78 26.50
N ASN A 319 7.70 -24.90 25.19
CA ASN A 319 6.97 -25.81 24.32
C ASN A 319 7.62 -27.20 24.19
N SER A 320 8.67 -27.49 24.96
CA SER A 320 9.32 -28.80 24.97
C SER A 320 8.40 -29.89 25.54
N ALA A 321 8.58 -31.14 25.09
CA ALA A 321 7.75 -32.27 25.54
C ALA A 321 7.66 -32.40 27.09
N PRO A 322 8.75 -32.20 27.87
CA PRO A 322 8.66 -32.20 29.34
C PRO A 322 7.78 -31.08 29.90
N MET A 323 7.80 -29.89 29.31
CA MET A 323 6.97 -28.76 29.76
C MET A 323 5.49 -28.96 29.40
N GLN A 324 5.19 -29.62 28.29
CA GLN A 324 3.82 -29.95 27.90
C GLN A 324 3.14 -30.95 28.85
N LEU A 325 3.91 -31.71 29.63
CA LEU A 325 3.38 -32.61 30.67
C LEU A 325 2.95 -31.87 31.95
N LEU A 326 3.35 -30.61 32.12
CA LEU A 326 2.94 -29.80 33.28
C LEU A 326 1.51 -29.27 33.11
N PRO A 327 0.74 -29.11 34.20
CA PRO A 327 -0.53 -28.39 34.16
C PRO A 327 -0.34 -26.97 33.61
N LEU A 328 -1.30 -26.47 32.83
CA LEU A 328 -1.22 -25.14 32.21
C LEU A 328 -0.83 -24.04 33.21
N ARG A 329 -1.40 -24.06 34.43
CA ARG A 329 -1.04 -23.09 35.49
C ARG A 329 0.47 -23.05 35.78
N ALA A 330 1.13 -24.20 35.87
CA ALA A 330 2.57 -24.26 36.10
C ALA A 330 3.37 -23.77 34.89
N GLN A 331 2.92 -24.09 33.66
CA GLN A 331 3.52 -23.54 32.44
C GLN A 331 3.43 -22.01 32.42
N ARG A 332 2.30 -21.43 32.84
CA ARG A 332 2.10 -19.97 32.94
C ARG A 332 3.08 -19.32 33.92
N GLU A 333 3.17 -19.84 35.14
CA GLU A 333 4.07 -19.29 36.16
C GLU A 333 5.54 -19.30 35.72
N ILE A 334 5.97 -20.39 35.08
CA ILE A 334 7.32 -20.51 34.54
C ILE A 334 7.53 -19.46 33.44
N ALA A 335 6.60 -19.36 32.48
CA ALA A 335 6.67 -18.37 31.40
C ALA A 335 6.79 -16.93 31.93
N GLN A 336 5.94 -16.55 32.89
CA GLN A 336 5.95 -15.21 33.51
C GLN A 336 7.28 -14.92 34.23
N ARG A 337 7.83 -15.89 34.98
CA ARG A 337 9.13 -15.74 35.65
C ARG A 337 10.24 -15.52 34.64
N VAL A 338 10.28 -16.29 33.55
CA VAL A 338 11.35 -16.13 32.58
C VAL A 338 11.22 -14.83 31.80
N MET A 339 10.02 -14.38 31.46
CA MET A 339 9.82 -13.04 30.87
C MET A 339 10.31 -11.93 31.79
N ARG A 340 10.07 -12.04 33.10
CA ARG A 340 10.59 -11.09 34.10
C ARG A 340 12.12 -11.07 34.11
N VAL A 341 12.75 -12.25 34.09
CA VAL A 341 14.22 -12.38 34.01
C VAL A 341 14.76 -11.76 32.72
N GLY A 342 14.10 -12.01 31.59
CA GLY A 342 14.50 -11.47 30.29
C GLY A 342 14.46 -9.95 30.21
N LYS A 343 13.61 -9.29 31.00
CA LYS A 343 13.51 -7.81 31.07
C LYS A 343 14.44 -7.18 32.10
N MET A 344 15.06 -7.94 33.01
CA MET A 344 15.92 -7.39 34.07
C MET A 344 17.03 -6.45 33.56
N PRO A 345 17.73 -6.72 32.44
CA PRO A 345 18.75 -5.81 31.92
C PRO A 345 18.22 -4.39 31.65
N LEU A 346 16.93 -4.23 31.33
CA LEU A 346 16.33 -2.91 31.07
C LEU A 346 16.32 -2.02 32.32
N GLY A 347 16.33 -2.58 33.52
CA GLY A 347 16.43 -1.80 34.77
C GLY A 347 17.75 -1.02 34.87
N LEU A 348 18.82 -1.52 34.27
CA LEU A 348 20.14 -0.87 34.24
C LEU A 348 20.14 0.42 33.40
N LEU A 349 19.14 0.62 32.53
CA LEU A 349 19.00 1.85 31.77
C LEU A 349 18.69 3.03 32.70
N ASP A 350 17.99 2.84 33.81
CA ASP A 350 17.52 3.94 34.67
C ASP A 350 18.56 4.39 35.72
N GLU A 351 19.56 3.55 36.01
CA GLU A 351 20.52 3.74 37.11
C GLU A 351 21.45 4.95 36.96
N ALA A 352 21.56 5.54 35.76
CA ALA A 352 22.56 6.56 35.44
C ALA A 352 22.06 8.02 35.50
N LYS A 353 20.77 8.28 35.24
CA LYS A 353 20.28 9.67 35.08
C LYS A 353 19.42 10.17 36.24
N ASP A 354 18.66 9.29 36.87
CA ASP A 354 17.72 9.69 37.94
C ASP A 354 18.44 9.94 39.29
N ALA A 355 19.72 9.57 39.42
CA ALA A 355 20.50 9.62 40.67
C ALA A 355 21.82 10.44 40.61
N GLY A 356 22.10 11.16 39.50
CA GLY A 356 23.30 12.02 39.39
C GLY A 356 24.66 11.31 39.36
N GLY A 357 24.71 9.99 39.09
CA GLY A 357 25.95 9.18 39.04
C GLY A 357 26.38 8.75 37.63
N ALA A 358 27.54 8.08 37.51
CA ALA A 358 28.13 7.70 36.21
C ALA A 358 27.38 6.58 35.43
N GLY A 359 26.34 5.97 36.02
CA GLY A 359 25.60 4.84 35.45
C GLY A 359 26.36 3.50 35.46
N SER A 360 25.63 2.39 35.27
CA SER A 360 26.27 1.09 35.08
C SER A 360 26.95 1.01 33.71
N SER A 361 28.11 0.36 33.64
CA SER A 361 28.88 0.22 32.40
C SER A 361 28.08 -0.51 31.31
N LEU A 362 27.28 -1.50 31.69
CA LEU A 362 26.38 -2.21 30.79
C LEU A 362 25.21 -1.31 30.33
N GLY A 363 24.58 -0.55 31.23
CA GLY A 363 23.53 0.42 30.88
C GLY A 363 24.01 1.48 29.88
N ASN A 364 25.20 2.04 30.11
CA ASN A 364 25.82 3.01 29.20
C ASN A 364 26.13 2.40 27.83
N ARG A 365 26.66 1.17 27.78
CA ARG A 365 26.89 0.45 26.51
C ARG A 365 25.58 0.23 25.74
N MET A 366 24.52 -0.24 26.40
CA MET A 366 23.21 -0.42 25.75
C MET A 366 22.68 0.89 25.17
N ARG A 367 22.75 1.99 25.92
CA ARG A 367 22.35 3.33 25.44
C ARG A 367 23.17 3.76 24.21
N SER A 368 24.50 3.63 24.26
CA SER A 368 25.37 3.97 23.14
C SER A 368 25.08 3.12 21.90
N SER A 369 24.84 1.82 22.06
CA SER A 369 24.49 0.93 20.95
C SER A 369 23.15 1.30 20.31
N VAL A 370 22.12 1.60 21.12
CA VAL A 370 20.82 2.07 20.60
C VAL A 370 20.99 3.42 19.89
N GLN A 371 21.74 4.36 20.48
CA GLN A 371 22.01 5.65 19.88
C GLN A 371 22.73 5.52 18.53
N GLU A 372 23.70 4.60 18.41
CA GLU A 372 24.36 4.31 17.14
C GLU A 372 23.37 3.76 16.10
N ILE A 373 22.56 2.77 16.48
CA ILE A 373 21.56 2.15 15.59
C ILE A 373 20.58 3.20 15.05
N VAL A 374 20.05 4.05 15.93
CA VAL A 374 19.07 5.09 15.58
C VAL A 374 19.72 6.19 14.73
N THR A 375 20.89 6.69 15.15
CA THR A 375 21.58 7.79 14.45
C THR A 375 22.00 7.38 13.03
N ARG A 376 22.43 6.13 12.85
CA ARG A 376 22.78 5.57 11.54
C ARG A 376 21.59 5.02 10.75
N ARG A 377 20.35 5.19 11.23
CA ARG A 377 19.11 4.68 10.60
C ARG A 377 19.10 3.17 10.33
N LYS A 378 19.86 2.38 11.09
CA LYS A 378 19.98 0.93 10.88
C LYS A 378 18.75 0.11 11.32
N THR A 379 17.75 0.75 11.91
CA THR A 379 16.48 0.14 12.37
C THR A 379 15.36 0.28 11.31
N LEU A 380 14.10 0.08 11.71
CA LEU A 380 12.91 0.28 10.87
C LEU A 380 12.86 1.69 10.27
N GLY A 381 12.80 1.77 8.94
CA GLY A 381 12.40 2.97 8.22
C GLY A 381 10.88 3.08 8.11
N MET A 382 10.37 4.27 7.78
CA MET A 382 8.93 4.52 7.58
C MET A 382 8.58 5.07 6.20
N MET A 383 9.58 5.34 5.36
CA MET A 383 9.40 5.77 3.97
C MET A 383 10.31 4.95 3.08
N PHE A 384 9.75 4.39 2.02
CA PHE A 384 10.41 3.46 1.13
C PHE A 384 9.99 3.76 -0.31
N TYR A 385 10.35 4.92 -0.84
CA TYR A 385 9.76 5.46 -2.09
C TYR A 385 9.77 4.47 -3.26
N HIS A 386 10.83 3.69 -3.42
CA HIS A 386 10.86 2.64 -4.44
C HIS A 386 9.77 1.57 -4.27
N PHE A 387 9.43 1.18 -3.04
CA PHE A 387 8.39 0.19 -2.76
C PHE A 387 6.99 0.83 -2.66
N ASP A 388 6.90 2.09 -2.25
CA ASP A 388 5.63 2.80 -2.07
C ASP A 388 5.04 3.27 -3.41
N ILE A 389 5.87 3.90 -4.25
CA ILE A 389 5.43 4.58 -5.49
C ILE A 389 6.32 4.29 -6.71
N GLY A 390 7.48 3.68 -6.51
CA GLY A 390 8.48 3.41 -7.55
C GLY A 390 8.59 1.95 -7.95
N PHE A 391 7.60 1.10 -7.65
CA PHE A 391 7.60 -0.29 -8.12
C PHE A 391 7.26 -0.33 -9.61
N SER A 392 7.59 -1.43 -10.27
CA SER A 392 7.27 -1.63 -11.69
C SER A 392 6.47 -2.91 -11.90
N TYR A 393 5.55 -2.87 -12.86
CA TYR A 393 4.88 -4.05 -13.40
C TYR A 393 5.75 -4.84 -14.39
N ASP A 394 6.89 -4.31 -14.82
CA ASP A 394 7.92 -5.14 -15.47
C ASP A 394 8.55 -6.07 -14.41
N ALA A 395 8.09 -7.32 -14.41
CA ALA A 395 8.49 -8.32 -13.44
C ALA A 395 9.99 -8.58 -13.40
N ALA A 396 10.65 -8.63 -14.55
CA ALA A 396 12.08 -8.94 -14.64
C ALA A 396 12.93 -7.79 -14.08
N SER A 397 12.57 -6.56 -14.47
CA SER A 397 13.21 -5.34 -13.98
C SER A 397 12.99 -5.18 -12.46
N TRP A 398 11.74 -5.27 -12.01
CA TRP A 398 11.41 -5.02 -10.61
C TRP A 398 11.98 -6.08 -9.66
N ALA A 399 11.92 -7.37 -10.01
CA ALA A 399 12.49 -8.42 -9.16
C ALA A 399 14.00 -8.23 -8.94
N THR A 400 14.73 -7.85 -10.00
CA THR A 400 16.17 -7.58 -9.93
C THR A 400 16.46 -6.35 -9.09
N ARG A 401 15.73 -5.25 -9.33
CA ARG A 401 15.91 -3.99 -8.60
C ARG A 401 15.55 -4.12 -7.12
N ALA A 402 14.41 -4.73 -6.80
CA ALA A 402 13.92 -4.90 -5.44
C ALA A 402 14.93 -5.67 -4.57
N LYS A 403 15.58 -6.71 -5.12
CA LYS A 403 16.63 -7.45 -4.41
C LYS A 403 17.77 -6.55 -3.94
N LYS A 404 18.28 -5.68 -4.81
CA LYS A 404 19.33 -4.70 -4.48
C LYS A 404 18.83 -3.67 -3.45
N LEU A 405 17.58 -3.22 -3.57
CA LEU A 405 17.00 -2.23 -2.68
C LEU A 405 16.70 -2.76 -1.26
N MET A 406 16.59 -4.08 -1.10
CA MET A 406 16.42 -4.72 0.22
C MET A 406 17.75 -4.91 0.98
N GLU A 407 18.89 -4.62 0.38
CA GLU A 407 20.18 -4.65 1.08
C GLU A 407 20.23 -3.56 2.17
N ASP A 408 20.83 -3.87 3.31
CA ASP A 408 20.81 -2.97 4.49
C ASP A 408 21.36 -1.56 4.18
N SER A 409 22.38 -1.47 3.32
CA SER A 409 22.98 -0.21 2.88
C SER A 409 22.05 0.65 2.01
N ALA A 410 21.18 0.00 1.22
CA ALA A 410 20.17 0.68 0.42
C ALA A 410 19.01 1.15 1.28
N LEU A 411 18.59 0.31 2.23
CA LEU A 411 17.52 0.63 3.18
C LEU A 411 17.86 1.80 4.10
N ASP A 412 19.13 1.98 4.47
CA ASP A 412 19.58 3.16 5.23
C ASP A 412 19.30 4.48 4.47
N LYS A 413 19.13 4.41 3.14
CA LYS A 413 18.85 5.53 2.22
C LYS A 413 17.43 5.53 1.66
N SER A 414 16.53 4.67 2.14
CA SER A 414 15.19 4.52 1.55
C SER A 414 14.30 5.77 1.63
N VAL A 415 14.68 6.70 2.52
CA VAL A 415 14.04 8.01 2.74
C VAL A 415 14.65 9.12 1.88
N GLU A 416 15.73 8.83 1.16
CA GLU A 416 16.38 9.77 0.26
C GLU A 416 15.70 9.69 -1.11
N PHE A 417 15.51 10.86 -1.72
CA PHE A 417 14.96 10.96 -3.05
C PHE A 417 15.54 12.16 -3.79
N ARG A 418 15.37 12.13 -5.11
CA ARG A 418 15.62 13.22 -6.04
C ARG A 418 14.30 13.59 -6.70
N THR A 419 14.07 14.89 -6.83
CA THR A 419 12.88 15.41 -7.50
C THR A 419 13.05 15.38 -9.01
N GLU A 420 14.30 15.44 -9.49
CA GLU A 420 14.61 15.30 -10.90
C GLU A 420 14.26 13.90 -11.40
N VAL A 421 13.66 13.85 -12.58
CA VAL A 421 13.48 12.58 -13.29
C VAL A 421 14.85 12.01 -13.65
N GLY A 422 15.05 10.73 -13.33
CA GLY A 422 16.30 10.03 -13.57
C GLY A 422 16.17 8.87 -14.56
N ASP A 423 17.32 8.34 -14.96
CA ASP A 423 17.41 7.40 -16.09
C ASP A 423 17.86 6.00 -15.63
N GLY A 424 18.06 5.75 -14.33
CA GLY A 424 18.78 4.58 -13.81
C GLY A 424 18.23 3.94 -12.52
N ASP A 425 18.65 2.70 -12.25
CA ASP A 425 18.28 1.93 -11.03
C ASP A 425 19.21 2.25 -9.85
N ASN A 426 19.15 3.52 -9.44
CA ASN A 426 19.85 4.05 -8.28
C ASN A 426 19.23 3.55 -6.97
N ILE A 427 20.01 3.63 -5.88
CA ILE A 427 19.52 3.35 -4.52
C ILE A 427 18.61 4.48 -4.01
N ILE A 428 18.93 5.72 -4.39
CA ILE A 428 18.14 6.91 -4.08
C ILE A 428 17.03 6.99 -5.10
N TYR A 429 15.79 7.12 -4.64
CA TYR A 429 14.63 7.17 -5.50
C TYR A 429 14.62 8.43 -6.37
N SER A 430 14.36 8.26 -7.66
CA SER A 430 14.05 9.35 -8.59
C SER A 430 12.91 8.85 -9.48
N PRO A 431 11.89 9.67 -9.78
CA PRO A 431 10.87 9.30 -10.75
C PRO A 431 11.50 8.96 -12.11
N THR A 432 10.91 8.05 -12.88
CA THR A 432 11.40 7.70 -14.23
C THR A 432 10.26 7.60 -15.23
N PHE A 433 10.57 7.85 -16.52
CA PHE A 433 9.64 7.55 -17.61
C PHE A 433 9.94 6.17 -18.18
N ARG A 434 9.42 5.13 -17.53
CA ARG A 434 9.58 3.72 -17.94
C ARG A 434 8.24 3.01 -17.96
N VAL A 435 8.07 2.14 -18.95
CA VAL A 435 6.90 1.25 -19.05
C VAL A 435 6.82 0.38 -17.79
N GLY A 436 5.61 0.22 -17.25
CA GLY A 436 5.34 -0.52 -16.02
C GLY A 436 5.51 0.29 -14.74
N GLU A 437 6.14 1.47 -14.77
CA GLU A 437 6.26 2.36 -13.61
C GLU A 437 5.15 3.43 -13.59
N ARG A 438 4.92 4.05 -12.43
CA ARG A 438 3.99 5.16 -12.27
C ARG A 438 4.46 6.37 -13.09
N PHE A 439 3.55 7.00 -13.84
CA PHE A 439 3.87 8.23 -14.57
C PHE A 439 4.35 9.32 -13.59
N PRO A 440 5.46 10.02 -13.83
CA PRO A 440 5.98 11.04 -12.92
C PRO A 440 4.99 12.17 -12.58
N HIS A 441 5.01 12.61 -11.33
CA HIS A 441 4.26 13.78 -10.88
C HIS A 441 4.96 15.07 -11.32
N PHE A 442 4.18 16.01 -11.84
CA PHE A 442 4.54 17.42 -11.88
C PHE A 442 3.27 18.27 -11.89
N TRP A 443 3.44 19.56 -11.56
CA TRP A 443 2.36 20.55 -11.55
C TRP A 443 2.24 21.22 -12.91
N CYS A 444 0.99 21.37 -13.37
CA CYS A 444 0.62 22.03 -14.61
C CYS A 444 -0.48 23.07 -14.34
N SER A 445 -0.77 23.91 -15.34
CA SER A 445 -1.93 24.80 -15.34
C SER A 445 -2.94 24.37 -16.42
N SER A 446 -4.22 24.32 -16.06
CA SER A 446 -5.33 24.12 -16.99
C SER A 446 -6.41 25.15 -16.65
N GLU A 447 -6.83 25.97 -17.62
CA GLU A 447 -7.83 27.03 -17.40
C GLU A 447 -7.50 27.98 -16.21
N ASN A 448 -6.20 28.20 -15.96
CA ASN A 448 -5.63 28.94 -14.81
C ASN A 448 -5.73 28.24 -13.45
N GLU A 449 -6.17 26.98 -13.40
CA GLU A 449 -6.12 26.14 -12.20
C GLU A 449 -4.86 25.28 -12.18
N LYS A 450 -4.28 25.12 -10.99
CA LYS A 450 -3.13 24.25 -10.76
C LYS A 450 -3.59 22.80 -10.67
N VAL A 451 -3.08 21.96 -11.57
CA VAL A 451 -3.49 20.56 -11.73
C VAL A 451 -2.26 19.65 -11.69
N SER A 452 -2.38 18.45 -11.12
CA SER A 452 -1.33 17.45 -11.18
C SER A 452 -1.46 16.59 -12.44
N THR A 453 -0.34 16.13 -13.01
CA THR A 453 -0.36 15.02 -13.98
C THR A 453 -1.06 13.75 -13.48
N HIS A 454 -1.12 13.50 -12.17
CA HIS A 454 -1.87 12.35 -11.65
C HIS A 454 -3.39 12.55 -11.68
N ASP A 455 -3.86 13.78 -11.88
CA ASP A 455 -5.29 14.08 -12.05
C ASP A 455 -5.79 13.83 -13.48
N MET A 456 -4.90 13.57 -14.45
CA MET A 456 -5.28 13.41 -15.87
C MET A 456 -6.38 12.36 -16.07
N ILE A 457 -6.33 11.23 -15.37
CA ILE A 457 -7.33 10.16 -15.47
C ILE A 457 -8.67 10.59 -14.87
N ARG A 458 -8.66 11.23 -13.70
CA ARG A 458 -9.87 11.75 -13.06
C ARG A 458 -10.54 12.80 -13.95
N LEU A 459 -9.75 13.70 -14.53
CA LEU A 459 -10.24 14.74 -15.43
C LEU A 459 -10.78 14.14 -16.73
N ALA A 460 -10.11 13.14 -17.30
CA ALA A 460 -10.59 12.35 -18.44
C ALA A 460 -11.99 11.77 -18.20
N LEU A 461 -12.23 11.21 -17.01
CA LEU A 461 -13.54 10.66 -16.63
C LEU A 461 -14.60 11.74 -16.41
N GLN A 462 -14.23 12.93 -15.92
CA GLN A 462 -15.17 14.03 -15.66
C GLN A 462 -15.61 14.78 -16.92
N SER A 463 -14.71 14.96 -17.90
CA SER A 463 -15.04 15.67 -19.15
C SER A 463 -15.64 14.78 -20.23
N GLY A 464 -15.45 13.46 -20.11
CA GLY A 464 -16.02 12.49 -21.03
C GLY A 464 -17.54 12.48 -20.96
N LYS A 465 -18.21 12.44 -22.12
CA LYS A 465 -19.65 12.14 -22.22
C LYS A 465 -19.96 10.65 -22.03
N SER A 466 -18.96 9.85 -21.67
CA SER A 466 -18.98 8.39 -21.75
C SER A 466 -18.57 7.76 -20.43
N SER A 467 -19.29 6.73 -20.01
CA SER A 467 -18.97 5.87 -18.87
C SER A 467 -17.81 4.88 -19.15
N ASN A 468 -17.16 4.98 -20.31
CA ASN A 468 -16.08 4.07 -20.72
C ASN A 468 -14.82 4.27 -19.88
N VAL A 469 -14.10 3.17 -19.63
CA VAL A 469 -12.76 3.22 -19.03
C VAL A 469 -11.80 4.01 -19.93
N GLN A 470 -11.03 4.94 -19.35
CA GLN A 470 -10.15 5.86 -20.09
C GLN A 470 -8.66 5.61 -19.84
N PHE A 471 -7.91 5.44 -20.92
CA PHE A 471 -6.47 5.61 -21.00
C PHE A 471 -6.16 7.04 -21.41
N VAL A 472 -5.01 7.56 -20.98
CA VAL A 472 -4.57 8.91 -21.36
C VAL A 472 -3.37 8.82 -22.28
N LEU A 473 -3.51 9.32 -23.51
CA LEU A 473 -2.41 9.55 -24.42
C LEU A 473 -1.84 10.95 -24.14
N VAL A 474 -0.64 11.01 -23.57
CA VAL A 474 0.07 12.25 -23.27
C VAL A 474 1.04 12.56 -24.40
N VAL A 475 0.96 13.76 -24.99
CA VAL A 475 1.83 14.20 -26.09
C VAL A 475 2.36 15.61 -25.83
N GLY A 476 3.59 15.89 -26.23
CA GLY A 476 4.11 17.27 -26.15
C GLY A 476 3.62 18.18 -27.25
N GLY A 477 3.43 19.47 -26.92
CA GLY A 477 2.89 20.46 -27.84
C GLY A 477 3.59 20.53 -29.20
N ARG A 478 4.94 20.45 -29.24
CA ARG A 478 5.72 20.47 -30.48
C ARG A 478 5.44 19.29 -31.43
N ASP A 479 5.11 18.13 -30.85
CA ASP A 479 4.88 16.88 -31.58
C ASP A 479 3.39 16.53 -31.71
N ALA A 480 2.52 17.26 -31.00
CA ALA A 480 1.09 16.98 -30.91
C ALA A 480 0.43 16.93 -32.29
N ALA A 481 0.68 17.92 -33.14
CA ALA A 481 0.08 17.96 -34.48
C ALA A 481 0.49 16.76 -35.35
N LYS A 482 1.74 16.29 -35.20
CA LYS A 482 2.27 15.11 -35.91
C LYS A 482 1.59 13.84 -35.41
N ALA A 483 1.63 13.60 -34.10
CA ALA A 483 1.03 12.42 -33.46
C ALA A 483 -0.47 12.34 -33.75
N ILE A 484 -1.18 13.45 -33.61
CA ILE A 484 -2.62 13.54 -33.90
C ILE A 484 -2.92 13.14 -35.35
N LYS A 485 -2.21 13.72 -36.32
CA LYS A 485 -2.48 13.44 -37.75
C LYS A 485 -2.26 11.97 -38.09
N SER A 486 -1.26 11.31 -37.50
CA SER A 486 -1.02 9.88 -37.69
C SER A 486 -2.16 9.02 -37.08
N CYS A 487 -2.66 9.41 -35.90
CA CYS A 487 -3.80 8.74 -35.28
C CYS A 487 -5.10 8.87 -36.10
N LEU A 488 -5.35 10.04 -36.71
CA LEU A 488 -6.55 10.31 -37.50
C LEU A 488 -6.60 9.53 -38.83
N SER A 489 -5.45 9.20 -39.43
CA SER A 489 -5.37 8.67 -40.79
C SER A 489 -5.64 7.16 -40.92
N SER A 490 -5.80 6.44 -39.81
CA SER A 490 -5.62 4.98 -39.75
C SER A 490 -6.62 4.23 -38.84
N GLY A 491 -7.79 4.82 -38.62
CA GLY A 491 -8.71 4.49 -37.52
C GLY A 491 -9.21 3.03 -37.45
N SER A 492 -9.11 2.45 -36.24
CA SER A 492 -10.10 1.52 -35.72
C SER A 492 -10.98 2.27 -34.71
N PRO A 493 -12.28 2.49 -34.97
CA PRO A 493 -13.17 3.22 -34.08
C PRO A 493 -13.36 2.60 -32.69
N ALA A 494 -13.08 1.30 -32.53
CA ALA A 494 -13.40 0.56 -31.31
C ALA A 494 -12.58 1.02 -30.08
N VAL A 495 -11.33 1.41 -30.29
CA VAL A 495 -10.40 1.75 -29.20
C VAL A 495 -10.39 3.26 -28.89
N ALA A 496 -10.72 4.09 -29.87
CA ALA A 496 -10.81 5.56 -29.76
C ALA A 496 -11.66 6.03 -28.55
N LYS A 497 -12.77 5.34 -28.26
CA LYS A 497 -13.68 5.67 -27.15
C LYS A 497 -13.08 5.49 -25.76
N HIS A 498 -11.95 4.78 -25.66
CA HIS A 498 -11.21 4.52 -24.43
C HIS A 498 -9.96 5.40 -24.29
N ILE A 499 -9.74 6.36 -25.19
CA ILE A 499 -8.55 7.21 -25.15
C ILE A 499 -8.97 8.66 -25.00
N SER A 500 -8.42 9.31 -23.96
CA SER A 500 -8.38 10.76 -23.83
C SER A 500 -7.01 11.27 -24.22
N LEU A 501 -6.96 12.37 -24.97
CA LEU A 501 -5.71 13.01 -25.37
C LEU A 501 -5.37 14.15 -24.40
N VAL A 502 -4.15 14.18 -23.89
CA VAL A 502 -3.60 15.30 -23.12
C VAL A 502 -2.40 15.87 -23.85
N VAL A 503 -2.46 17.17 -24.18
CA VAL A 503 -1.36 17.89 -24.79
C VAL A 503 -0.68 18.77 -23.73
N LEU A 504 0.57 18.47 -23.42
CA LEU A 504 1.39 19.25 -22.47
C LEU A 504 2.35 20.15 -23.24
N ARG A 505 2.30 21.46 -22.99
CA ARG A 505 3.20 22.44 -23.63
C ARG A 505 3.87 23.39 -22.64
N SER A 506 5.07 23.84 -23.00
CA SER A 506 5.72 24.92 -22.29
C SER A 506 5.05 26.26 -22.62
N SER A 507 5.12 27.24 -21.71
CA SER A 507 4.67 28.61 -21.97
C SER A 507 5.46 29.29 -23.09
N ALA A 508 6.64 28.77 -23.43
CA ALA A 508 7.48 29.26 -24.52
C ALA A 508 7.10 28.71 -25.92
N ASP A 509 6.26 27.66 -25.98
CA ASP A 509 5.86 27.05 -27.26
C ASP A 509 4.69 27.83 -27.90
N GLY A 510 4.78 28.16 -29.20
CA GLY A 510 3.72 28.88 -29.93
C GLY A 510 2.41 28.09 -30.03
N SER A 511 1.26 28.78 -29.87
CA SER A 511 -0.03 28.12 -29.58
C SER A 511 -0.92 27.80 -30.79
N ALA A 512 -0.92 28.64 -31.83
CA ALA A 512 -1.99 28.65 -32.83
C ALA A 512 -2.16 27.36 -33.66
N SER A 513 -1.07 26.73 -34.11
CA SER A 513 -1.11 25.52 -34.96
C SER A 513 -1.54 24.24 -34.20
N VAL A 514 -1.15 24.17 -32.92
CA VAL A 514 -1.53 23.06 -32.04
C VAL A 514 -3.00 23.18 -31.68
N ASP A 515 -3.45 24.39 -31.33
CA ASP A 515 -4.83 24.65 -30.94
C ASP A 515 -5.80 24.37 -32.10
N SER A 516 -5.47 24.77 -33.34
CA SER A 516 -6.29 24.43 -34.51
C SER A 516 -6.38 22.91 -34.76
N THR A 517 -5.27 22.19 -34.56
CA THR A 517 -5.26 20.72 -34.72
C THR A 517 -6.10 20.04 -33.63
N ILE A 518 -6.06 20.55 -32.39
CA ILE A 518 -6.91 20.07 -31.29
C ILE A 518 -8.39 20.30 -31.60
N GLU A 519 -8.76 21.47 -32.10
CA GLU A 519 -10.14 21.76 -32.51
C GLU A 519 -10.63 20.81 -33.59
N ASP A 520 -9.79 20.49 -34.58
CA ASP A 520 -10.16 19.55 -35.66
C ASP A 520 -10.33 18.13 -35.14
N VAL A 521 -9.51 17.70 -34.19
CA VAL A 521 -9.68 16.42 -33.50
C VAL A 521 -10.98 16.36 -32.71
N GLN A 522 -11.29 17.41 -31.95
CA GLN A 522 -12.53 17.49 -31.18
C GLN A 522 -13.76 17.38 -32.10
N LYS A 523 -13.71 17.96 -33.31
CA LYS A 523 -14.75 17.78 -34.33
C LYS A 523 -14.81 16.35 -34.88
N SER A 524 -13.66 15.68 -35.02
CA SER A 524 -13.57 14.32 -35.56
C SER A 524 -14.09 13.23 -34.61
N LEU A 525 -14.26 13.54 -33.32
CA LEU A 525 -14.69 12.59 -32.26
C LEU A 525 -13.76 11.37 -32.10
N MET A 526 -12.50 11.48 -32.54
CA MET A 526 -11.53 10.39 -32.49
C MET A 526 -10.97 10.08 -31.09
N PHE A 527 -11.13 10.98 -30.14
CA PHE A 527 -10.82 10.74 -28.73
C PHE A 527 -12.06 11.05 -27.89
N SER A 528 -12.19 10.38 -26.75
CA SER A 528 -13.29 10.60 -25.80
C SER A 528 -13.32 12.05 -25.28
N SER A 529 -12.11 12.60 -25.07
CA SER A 529 -11.87 13.98 -24.70
C SER A 529 -10.47 14.41 -25.14
N VAL A 530 -10.29 15.71 -25.36
CA VAL A 530 -9.00 16.30 -25.68
C VAL A 530 -8.77 17.46 -24.73
N PHE A 531 -7.69 17.39 -23.96
CA PHE A 531 -7.25 18.41 -23.02
C PHE A 531 -5.97 19.07 -23.49
N SER A 532 -5.87 20.36 -23.25
CA SER A 532 -4.66 21.14 -23.49
C SER A 532 -4.21 21.77 -22.17
N TRP A 533 -3.01 21.42 -21.72
CA TRP A 533 -2.45 21.89 -20.45
C TRP A 533 -1.26 22.80 -20.74
N HIS A 534 -1.19 23.88 -20.00
CA HIS A 534 -0.24 24.97 -20.23
C HIS A 534 0.63 25.15 -19.00
N VAL A 535 1.82 25.70 -19.20
CA VAL A 535 2.71 26.16 -18.12
C VAL A 535 3.25 25.01 -17.26
N LEU A 536 4.50 24.65 -17.51
CA LEU A 536 5.34 23.81 -16.66
C LEU A 536 6.31 24.74 -15.93
N GLU A 537 5.82 25.52 -14.97
CA GLU A 537 6.65 26.44 -14.20
C GLU A 537 7.19 25.76 -12.94
N TYR A 538 8.47 25.37 -12.96
CA TYR A 538 9.22 24.87 -11.80
C TYR A 538 10.71 24.67 -12.12
N ASP A 539 11.53 24.48 -11.08
CA ASP A 539 12.99 24.21 -11.15
C ASP A 539 13.37 22.89 -11.85
N ASN A 540 12.42 22.04 -12.26
CA ASN A 540 12.73 20.68 -12.72
C ASN A 540 12.37 20.50 -14.21
N ASN A 541 13.40 20.32 -15.04
CA ASN A 541 13.30 20.17 -16.50
C ASN A 541 12.83 18.76 -16.93
N ALA A 542 12.15 18.00 -16.06
CA ALA A 542 11.71 16.63 -16.30
C ALA A 542 10.89 16.48 -17.59
N TRP A 543 9.96 17.40 -17.84
CA TRP A 543 9.17 17.37 -19.07
C TRP A 543 10.01 17.67 -20.31
N THR A 544 10.91 18.65 -20.24
CA THR A 544 11.86 18.92 -21.32
C THR A 544 12.74 17.70 -21.58
N SER A 545 13.20 17.01 -20.54
CA SER A 545 13.96 15.77 -20.62
C SER A 545 13.13 14.63 -21.25
N PHE A 546 11.86 14.52 -20.89
CA PHE A 546 10.91 13.63 -21.55
C PHE A 546 10.86 13.96 -23.04
N MET A 547 10.52 15.19 -23.41
CA MET A 547 10.35 15.64 -24.79
C MET A 547 11.61 15.51 -25.66
N ASN A 548 12.80 15.53 -25.06
CA ASN A 548 14.05 15.33 -25.78
C ASN A 548 14.32 13.85 -26.10
N ASN A 549 13.75 12.92 -25.32
CA ASN A 549 14.04 11.49 -25.40
C ASN A 549 12.83 10.65 -25.84
N LYS A 550 11.63 11.22 -25.74
CA LYS A 550 10.30 10.64 -25.90
C LYS A 550 9.37 11.74 -26.42
N ALA A 551 8.35 11.39 -27.18
CA ALA A 551 7.40 12.34 -27.74
C ALA A 551 5.96 12.09 -27.27
N ALA A 552 5.64 10.83 -26.92
CA ALA A 552 4.33 10.45 -26.40
C ALA A 552 4.42 9.34 -25.36
N ALA A 553 3.43 9.30 -24.47
CA ALA A 553 3.26 8.24 -23.47
C ALA A 553 1.78 7.84 -23.37
N LEU A 554 1.51 6.54 -23.28
CA LEU A 554 0.19 6.02 -22.98
C LEU A 554 0.14 5.68 -21.49
N VAL A 555 -0.80 6.27 -20.76
CA VAL A 555 -0.98 6.08 -19.32
C VAL A 555 -2.25 5.27 -19.08
N ARG A 556 -2.10 4.20 -18.29
CA ARG A 556 -3.18 3.30 -17.87
C ARG A 556 -4.15 3.99 -16.89
N PRO A 557 -5.39 3.49 -16.75
CA PRO A 557 -6.34 3.97 -15.75
C PRO A 557 -5.79 3.98 -14.32
N ASP A 558 -4.86 3.08 -14.00
CA ASP A 558 -4.20 3.01 -12.69
C ASP A 558 -2.94 3.90 -12.56
N GLY A 559 -2.72 4.82 -13.50
CA GLY A 559 -1.64 5.83 -13.47
C GLY A 559 -0.25 5.33 -13.87
N HIS A 560 -0.14 4.08 -14.34
CA HIS A 560 1.13 3.49 -14.78
C HIS A 560 1.36 3.70 -16.28
N VAL A 561 2.62 3.84 -16.68
CA VAL A 561 3.01 3.98 -18.08
C VAL A 561 2.82 2.63 -18.79
N GLY A 562 1.93 2.61 -19.77
CA GLY A 562 1.66 1.45 -20.62
C GLY A 562 2.57 1.37 -21.85
N ALA A 563 2.87 2.51 -22.46
CA ALA A 563 3.74 2.60 -23.63
C ALA A 563 4.42 3.96 -23.74
N LEU A 564 5.52 4.01 -24.48
CA LEU A 564 6.33 5.20 -24.72
C LEU A 564 6.78 5.20 -26.18
N TRP A 565 6.76 6.37 -26.81
CA TRP A 565 7.21 6.56 -28.19
C TRP A 565 8.20 7.71 -28.27
N LYS A 566 9.14 7.63 -29.21
CA LYS A 566 10.05 8.70 -29.64
C LYS A 566 9.48 9.48 -30.82
N THR A 567 10.06 10.64 -31.11
CA THR A 567 9.59 11.54 -32.18
C THR A 567 9.61 10.88 -33.56
N GLU A 568 10.62 10.06 -33.85
CA GLU A 568 10.75 9.30 -35.10
C GLU A 568 9.70 8.19 -35.25
N GLU A 569 9.15 7.69 -34.14
CA GLU A 569 8.12 6.63 -34.14
C GLU A 569 6.70 7.20 -34.32
N LEU A 570 6.53 8.52 -34.23
CA LEU A 570 5.21 9.17 -34.32
C LEU A 570 4.58 9.12 -35.71
N ASP A 571 5.38 8.97 -36.77
CA ASP A 571 4.84 8.82 -38.12
C ASP A 571 4.02 7.52 -38.23
N ASP A 572 4.39 6.49 -37.46
CA ASP A 572 3.74 5.18 -37.40
C ASP A 572 2.70 5.06 -36.27
N LEU A 573 2.41 6.15 -35.56
CA LEU A 573 1.43 6.18 -34.46
C LEU A 573 -0.01 6.15 -35.00
N SER A 574 -0.38 5.01 -35.58
CA SER A 574 -1.70 4.71 -36.12
C SER A 574 -2.71 4.29 -35.05
N GLY A 575 -4.00 4.28 -35.39
CA GLY A 575 -5.04 3.67 -34.55
C GLY A 575 -4.75 2.19 -34.24
N ALA A 576 -4.18 1.46 -35.19
CA ALA A 576 -3.73 0.07 -35.00
C ALA A 576 -2.52 -0.03 -34.05
N THR A 577 -1.57 0.91 -34.13
CA THR A 577 -0.43 1.01 -33.20
C THR A 577 -0.90 1.30 -31.78
N LEU A 578 -1.81 2.27 -31.61
CA LEU A 578 -2.42 2.56 -30.31
C LEU A 578 -3.17 1.34 -29.74
N THR A 579 -3.94 0.66 -30.58
CA THR A 579 -4.63 -0.58 -30.19
C THR A 579 -3.65 -1.64 -29.71
N ARG A 580 -2.58 -1.89 -30.47
CA ARG A 580 -1.53 -2.85 -30.10
C ARG A 580 -0.81 -2.43 -28.82
N SER A 581 -0.51 -1.15 -28.65
CA SER A 581 0.17 -0.65 -27.45
C SER A 581 -0.73 -0.66 -26.23
N MET A 582 -2.04 -0.46 -26.37
CA MET A 582 -3.00 -0.73 -25.30
C MET A 582 -3.00 -2.21 -24.96
N GLN A 583 -3.11 -3.09 -25.95
CA GLN A 583 -3.03 -4.55 -25.74
C GLN A 583 -1.70 -4.97 -25.10
N GLN A 584 -0.57 -4.35 -25.46
CA GLN A 584 0.74 -4.62 -24.88
C GLN A 584 0.91 -4.02 -23.49
N ALA A 585 0.44 -2.80 -23.23
CA ALA A 585 0.36 -2.20 -21.89
C ALA A 585 -0.47 -3.05 -20.92
N ILE A 586 -1.36 -3.86 -21.49
CA ILE A 586 -2.22 -4.83 -20.82
C ILE A 586 -1.53 -6.20 -20.65
N GLN A 587 -0.61 -6.59 -21.56
CA GLN A 587 0.07 -7.90 -21.60
C GLN A 587 1.48 -7.93 -20.98
N LEU A 588 2.21 -6.81 -20.97
CA LEU A 588 3.60 -6.69 -20.48
C LEU A 588 3.71 -6.71 -18.94
N SER A 589 2.63 -7.07 -18.29
CA SER A 589 2.38 -6.99 -16.87
C SER A 589 1.75 -8.31 -16.42
#